data_AF-A0A3C0FBA1-F1
#
_entry.id   AF-A0A3C0FBA1-F1
#
_cell.length_a   1.000
_cell.length_b   1.000
_cell.length_c   1.000
_cell.angle_alpha   90.00
_cell.angle_beta   90.00
_cell.angle_gamma   90.00
#
_symmetry.space_group_name_H-M   'P 1'
#
loop_
_entity.id
_entity.type
_entity.pdbx_description
1 polymer ?
#
loop_
_entity_poly.entity_id
_entity_poly.type
_entity_poly.pdbx_seq_one_letter_code
_entity_poly.pdbx_strand_id
1 'polypeptide(L)'
;MLEARVVSVSLGSPAGDYRLVIRGQDFRLTLLRVGTGGRLNSAGYLIRHFDGNCAAVGLDGAKLAYRTSATRYPVAEGQWLAGLARYTPVVDGSGIRQYWEPGVVSWLEREHGLVWPGTRVLMLSALDQGHLAAALAASGACLQVADPLVALGLPFTFTSLARFETAAAFTLPLLTLLPQGFLHATVRPASRRRLFPLLRPGRHLQELLTWAQVVCGDARLLEQLPPGPLGGKIILTNALTPEHAGSLLREGADLVVAMSAIPEAAPVSADLVEAACVALGGRRLEDLDEQGRRAC
;
A
#
# COMPACT_ATOMS: atom_id res chain seq x y z
N MET A 1 5.99 -19.99 -25.55
CA MET A 1 5.78 -18.58 -25.13
C MET A 1 4.51 -18.53 -24.30
N LEU A 2 4.63 -18.25 -23.01
CA LEU A 2 3.49 -18.14 -22.10
C LEU A 2 2.80 -16.80 -22.35
N GLU A 3 1.52 -16.82 -22.71
CA GLU A 3 0.70 -15.61 -22.82
C GLU A 3 -0.29 -15.57 -21.67
N ALA A 4 -0.25 -14.50 -20.89
CA ALA A 4 -1.19 -14.32 -19.78
C ALA A 4 -1.68 -12.88 -19.67
N ARG A 5 -2.89 -12.74 -19.14
CA ARG A 5 -3.55 -11.47 -18.87
C ARG A 5 -3.82 -11.39 -17.38
N VAL A 6 -3.46 -10.27 -16.77
CA VAL A 6 -3.75 -9.97 -15.36
C VAL A 6 -4.47 -8.64 -15.27
N VAL A 7 -5.39 -8.53 -14.31
CA VAL A 7 -6.25 -7.37 -14.19
C VAL A 7 -6.25 -6.84 -12.77
N SER A 8 -5.95 -5.58 -12.58
CA SER A 8 -6.21 -4.85 -11.34
C SER A 8 -7.58 -4.21 -11.39
N VAL A 9 -8.45 -4.65 -10.49
CA VAL A 9 -9.73 -4.02 -10.20
C VAL A 9 -9.48 -3.01 -9.08
N SER A 10 -9.39 -1.73 -9.45
CA SER A 10 -9.03 -0.65 -8.54
C SER A 10 -10.27 0.08 -8.01
N LEU A 11 -10.31 0.33 -6.70
CA LEU A 11 -11.24 1.29 -6.10
C LEU A 11 -10.87 2.75 -6.41
N GLY A 12 -9.71 2.99 -7.02
CA GLY A 12 -9.31 4.30 -7.50
C GLY A 12 -10.12 4.82 -8.69
N SER A 13 -9.79 6.02 -9.13
CA SER A 13 -10.42 6.67 -10.29
C SER A 13 -10.20 5.85 -11.58
N PRO A 14 -11.20 5.77 -12.48
CA PRO A 14 -11.02 5.27 -13.85
C PRO A 14 -10.07 6.12 -14.70
N ALA A 15 -9.78 7.37 -14.29
CA ALA A 15 -8.88 8.25 -15.03
C ALA A 15 -7.43 7.73 -15.10
N GLY A 16 -7.03 6.83 -14.18
CA GLY A 16 -5.73 6.18 -14.20
C GLY A 16 -5.73 4.83 -14.90
N ASP A 17 -6.76 4.49 -15.67
CA ASP A 17 -6.88 3.19 -16.31
C ASP A 17 -5.88 3.07 -17.45
N TYR A 18 -5.25 1.90 -17.55
CA TYR A 18 -4.23 1.66 -18.55
C TYR A 18 -4.18 0.21 -18.98
N ARG A 19 -3.54 0.00 -20.12
CA ARG A 19 -3.14 -1.30 -20.65
C ARG A 19 -1.66 -1.26 -20.97
N LEU A 20 -0.91 -2.15 -20.35
CA LEU A 20 0.51 -2.33 -20.59
C LEU A 20 0.78 -3.75 -21.06
N VAL A 21 1.70 -3.92 -22.01
CA VAL A 21 2.16 -5.24 -22.45
C VAL A 21 3.65 -5.35 -22.12
N ILE A 22 3.99 -6.30 -21.26
CA ILE A 22 5.38 -6.64 -20.92
C ILE A 22 5.75 -7.90 -21.69
N ARG A 23 6.91 -7.87 -22.34
CA ARG A 23 7.48 -9.01 -23.08
C ARG A 23 8.79 -9.40 -22.42
N GLY A 24 8.86 -10.64 -21.94
CA GLY A 24 10.11 -11.30 -21.58
C GLY A 24 10.58 -12.20 -22.72
N GLN A 25 11.69 -12.92 -22.48
CA GLN A 25 12.22 -13.89 -23.43
C GLN A 25 11.21 -15.00 -23.76
N ASP A 26 10.51 -15.51 -22.74
CA ASP A 26 9.62 -16.67 -22.87
C ASP A 26 8.14 -16.37 -22.55
N PHE A 27 7.80 -15.11 -22.23
CA PHE A 27 6.45 -14.73 -21.85
C PHE A 27 5.99 -13.40 -22.45
N ARG A 28 4.67 -13.25 -22.54
CA ARG A 28 3.98 -12.01 -22.85
C ARG A 28 2.85 -11.80 -21.84
N LEU A 29 2.97 -10.75 -21.04
CA LEU A 29 1.98 -10.36 -20.06
C LEU A 29 1.21 -9.13 -20.51
N THR A 30 -0.11 -9.20 -20.47
CA THR A 30 -0.98 -8.02 -20.58
C THR A 30 -1.46 -7.63 -19.20
N LEU A 31 -1.05 -6.45 -18.73
CA LEU A 31 -1.53 -5.84 -17.49
C LEU A 31 -2.64 -4.85 -17.83
N LEU A 32 -3.74 -4.94 -17.10
CA LEU A 32 -4.88 -4.03 -17.21
C LEU A 32 -5.18 -3.46 -15.84
N ARG A 33 -5.26 -2.14 -15.71
CA ARG A 33 -5.83 -1.49 -14.53
C ARG A 33 -7.19 -0.91 -14.89
N VAL A 34 -8.23 -1.28 -14.15
CA VAL A 34 -9.60 -0.79 -14.34
C VAL A 34 -10.14 -0.21 -13.03
N GLY A 35 -10.39 1.10 -13.03
CA GLY A 35 -10.85 1.86 -11.88
C GLY A 35 -12.37 1.85 -11.75
N THR A 36 -12.84 1.92 -10.52
CA THR A 36 -14.27 1.87 -10.17
C THR A 36 -14.76 3.12 -9.44
N GLY A 37 -13.85 4.05 -9.12
CA GLY A 37 -14.16 5.30 -8.44
C GLY A 37 -14.79 5.11 -7.06
N GLY A 38 -14.35 4.09 -6.33
CA GLY A 38 -14.82 3.72 -4.99
C GLY A 38 -16.12 2.92 -4.98
N ARG A 39 -16.62 2.45 -6.14
CA ARG A 39 -17.88 1.72 -6.24
C ARG A 39 -17.66 0.21 -6.12
N LEU A 40 -17.91 -0.33 -4.92
CA LEU A 40 -17.78 -1.76 -4.63
C LEU A 40 -18.62 -2.65 -5.57
N ASN A 41 -19.83 -2.24 -5.93
CA ASN A 41 -20.67 -2.99 -6.87
C ASN A 41 -20.05 -3.09 -8.26
N SER A 42 -19.41 -2.01 -8.73
CA SER A 42 -18.70 -2.00 -10.01
C SER A 42 -17.45 -2.88 -9.93
N ALA A 43 -16.71 -2.84 -8.82
CA ALA A 43 -15.59 -3.75 -8.60
C ALA A 43 -16.04 -5.22 -8.62
N GLY A 44 -17.12 -5.55 -7.91
CA GLY A 44 -17.66 -6.91 -7.90
C GLY A 44 -18.20 -7.37 -9.25
N TYR A 45 -18.72 -6.46 -10.09
CA TYR A 45 -19.07 -6.77 -11.48
C TYR A 45 -17.83 -7.11 -12.30
N LEU A 46 -16.77 -6.30 -12.22
CA LEU A 46 -15.53 -6.52 -12.95
C LEU A 46 -14.84 -7.83 -12.55
N ILE A 47 -14.80 -8.14 -11.25
CA ILE A 47 -14.22 -9.41 -10.77
C ILE A 47 -14.95 -10.60 -11.40
N ARG A 48 -16.29 -10.62 -11.38
CA ARG A 48 -17.07 -11.68 -12.03
C ARG A 48 -16.89 -11.72 -13.54
N HIS A 49 -16.71 -10.57 -14.17
CA HIS A 49 -16.49 -10.49 -15.61
C HIS A 49 -15.13 -11.08 -16.03
N PHE A 50 -14.10 -10.84 -15.22
CA PHE A 50 -12.75 -11.35 -15.49
C PHE A 50 -12.48 -12.75 -14.97
N ASP A 51 -13.32 -13.26 -14.05
CA ASP A 51 -13.24 -14.64 -13.56
C ASP A 51 -13.33 -15.66 -14.70
N GLY A 52 -12.33 -16.56 -14.77
CA GLY A 52 -12.15 -17.52 -15.87
C GLY A 52 -11.60 -16.92 -17.17
N ASN A 53 -11.52 -15.59 -17.29
CA ASN A 53 -11.06 -14.88 -18.49
C ASN A 53 -9.67 -14.24 -18.32
N CYS A 54 -9.10 -14.23 -17.12
CA CYS A 54 -7.72 -13.80 -16.89
C CYS A 54 -6.99 -14.76 -15.94
N ALA A 55 -5.66 -14.67 -15.94
CA ALA A 55 -4.79 -15.54 -15.15
C ALA A 55 -4.81 -15.18 -13.65
N ALA A 56 -4.97 -13.90 -13.32
CA ALA A 56 -5.11 -13.42 -11.95
C ALA A 56 -5.80 -12.05 -11.91
N VAL A 57 -6.47 -11.78 -10.78
CA VAL A 57 -7.06 -10.48 -10.45
C VAL A 57 -6.33 -9.87 -9.25
N GLY A 58 -5.85 -8.64 -9.40
CA GLY A 58 -5.39 -7.79 -8.32
C GLY A 58 -6.52 -6.91 -7.78
N LEU A 59 -6.59 -6.74 -6.46
CA LEU A 59 -7.45 -5.78 -5.77
C LEU A 59 -6.60 -4.57 -5.37
N ASP A 60 -6.84 -3.43 -6.02
CA ASP A 60 -6.20 -2.17 -5.65
C ASP A 60 -7.16 -1.29 -4.83
N GLY A 61 -6.68 -0.82 -3.69
CA GLY A 61 -7.49 -0.06 -2.72
C GLY A 61 -8.45 -0.92 -1.89
N ALA A 62 -8.34 -2.24 -1.93
CA ALA A 62 -9.04 -3.14 -1.01
C ALA A 62 -8.06 -4.21 -0.50
N LYS A 63 -8.07 -4.47 0.81
CA LYS A 63 -7.21 -5.48 1.44
C LYS A 63 -7.95 -6.78 1.69
N LEU A 64 -7.31 -7.91 1.46
CA LEU A 64 -7.80 -9.23 1.86
C LEU A 64 -7.68 -9.41 3.37
N ALA A 65 -6.57 -8.97 3.94
CA ALA A 65 -6.31 -9.05 5.37
C ALA A 65 -5.33 -7.96 5.81
N TYR A 66 -5.50 -7.47 7.05
CA TYR A 66 -4.41 -6.82 7.77
C TYR A 66 -3.56 -7.87 8.47
N ARG A 67 -2.30 -7.55 8.75
CA ARG A 67 -1.37 -8.48 9.41
C ARG A 67 -0.66 -7.77 10.54
N THR A 68 -0.58 -8.44 11.68
CA THR A 68 0.46 -8.19 12.68
C THR A 68 1.52 -9.29 12.54
N SER A 69 2.64 -9.15 13.25
CA SER A 69 3.65 -10.21 13.35
C SER A 69 3.08 -11.59 13.72
N ALA A 70 2.02 -11.64 14.54
CA ALA A 70 1.44 -12.89 15.04
C ALA A 70 0.23 -13.40 14.24
N THR A 71 -0.62 -12.52 13.69
CA THR A 71 -1.97 -12.91 13.24
C THR A 71 -2.37 -12.18 11.96
N ARG A 72 -3.13 -12.87 11.10
CA ARG A 72 -3.83 -12.28 9.96
C ARG A 72 -5.28 -11.96 10.36
N TYR A 73 -5.74 -10.75 10.03
CA TYR A 73 -7.10 -10.26 10.32
C TYR A 73 -7.83 -10.05 8.99
N PRO A 74 -8.67 -11.00 8.56
CA PRO A 74 -9.40 -10.89 7.29
C PRO A 74 -10.29 -9.66 7.29
N VAL A 75 -10.33 -8.95 6.16
CA VAL A 75 -11.19 -7.78 6.01
C VAL A 75 -12.41 -8.14 5.18
N ALA A 76 -13.61 -7.97 5.75
CA ALA A 76 -14.85 -8.49 5.20
C ALA A 76 -15.11 -8.07 3.74
N GLU A 77 -14.91 -6.79 3.40
CA GLU A 77 -15.14 -6.28 2.05
C GLU A 77 -14.17 -6.87 1.02
N GLY A 78 -12.88 -6.98 1.34
CA GLY A 78 -11.89 -7.59 0.45
C GLY A 78 -12.11 -9.10 0.28
N GLN A 79 -12.45 -9.80 1.38
CA GLN A 79 -12.81 -11.21 1.33
C GLN A 79 -14.08 -11.44 0.49
N TRP A 80 -15.08 -10.58 0.62
CA TRP A 80 -16.28 -10.63 -0.20
C TRP A 80 -15.95 -10.42 -1.69
N LEU A 81 -15.19 -9.38 -2.03
CA LEU A 81 -14.76 -9.12 -3.41
C LEU A 81 -14.00 -10.31 -4.00
N ALA A 82 -13.03 -10.85 -3.26
CA ALA A 82 -12.25 -12.01 -3.71
C ALA A 82 -13.11 -13.25 -3.91
N GLY A 83 -14.09 -13.48 -3.03
CA GLY A 83 -15.05 -14.59 -3.14
C GLY A 83 -16.01 -14.49 -4.33
N LEU A 84 -16.01 -13.39 -5.09
CA LEU A 84 -16.80 -13.27 -6.32
C LEU A 84 -16.15 -13.96 -7.52
N ALA A 85 -14.84 -14.24 -7.47
CA ALA A 85 -14.14 -15.07 -8.44
C ALA A 85 -14.14 -16.53 -7.98
N ARG A 86 -14.53 -17.45 -8.87
CA ARG A 86 -14.59 -18.89 -8.60
C ARG A 86 -13.37 -19.63 -9.15
N TYR A 87 -12.81 -19.16 -10.25
CA TYR A 87 -11.76 -19.86 -10.99
C TYR A 87 -10.44 -19.09 -10.98
N THR A 88 -10.50 -17.77 -11.11
CA THR A 88 -9.32 -16.92 -11.19
C THR A 88 -8.81 -16.56 -9.78
N PRO A 89 -7.52 -16.73 -9.49
CA PRO A 89 -6.94 -16.31 -8.21
C PRO A 89 -7.03 -14.78 -8.04
N VAL A 90 -7.32 -14.36 -6.81
CA VAL A 90 -7.42 -12.95 -6.41
C VAL A 90 -6.35 -12.62 -5.38
N VAL A 91 -5.63 -11.52 -5.60
CA VAL A 91 -4.53 -11.01 -4.76
C VAL A 91 -4.70 -9.53 -4.46
N ASP A 92 -3.97 -8.96 -3.50
CA ASP A 92 -4.07 -7.53 -3.11
C ASP A 92 -2.72 -6.80 -3.00
N GLY A 93 -1.65 -7.41 -3.48
CA GLY A 93 -0.29 -6.88 -3.42
C GLY A 93 0.40 -7.07 -2.08
N SER A 94 -0.29 -7.57 -1.04
CA SER A 94 0.33 -7.79 0.27
C SER A 94 1.39 -8.89 0.22
N GLY A 95 1.26 -9.86 -0.69
CA GLY A 95 2.20 -10.97 -0.81
C GLY A 95 3.54 -10.56 -1.42
N ILE A 96 3.54 -9.65 -2.39
CA ILE A 96 4.81 -9.17 -2.99
C ILE A 96 5.48 -8.13 -2.09
N ARG A 97 4.69 -7.35 -1.33
CA ARG A 97 5.20 -6.27 -0.47
C ARG A 97 6.21 -6.71 0.57
N GLN A 98 6.10 -7.94 1.08
CA GLN A 98 7.05 -8.48 2.05
C GLN A 98 8.48 -8.62 1.51
N TYR A 99 8.68 -8.67 0.19
CA TYR A 99 9.99 -8.83 -0.44
C TYR A 99 10.64 -7.49 -0.77
N TRP A 100 9.88 -6.53 -1.29
CA TRP A 100 10.47 -5.27 -1.75
C TRP A 100 10.56 -4.18 -0.67
N GLU A 101 9.71 -4.18 0.35
CA GLU A 101 9.62 -3.09 1.34
C GLU A 101 10.86 -3.09 2.25
N PRO A 102 11.35 -4.25 2.73
CA PRO A 102 12.65 -4.31 3.41
C PRO A 102 13.80 -3.94 2.48
N GLY A 103 13.73 -4.31 1.20
CA GLY A 103 14.76 -4.01 0.22
C GLY A 103 14.98 -2.52 0.02
N VAL A 104 13.93 -1.69 0.11
CA VAL A 104 14.01 -0.23 0.02
C VAL A 104 14.83 0.37 1.16
N VAL A 105 14.68 -0.17 2.37
CA VAL A 105 15.44 0.27 3.55
C VAL A 105 16.94 0.05 3.31
N SER A 106 17.33 -1.15 2.88
CA SER A 106 18.73 -1.48 2.57
C SER A 106 19.26 -0.79 1.32
N TRP A 107 18.41 -0.49 0.34
CA TRP A 107 18.79 0.27 -0.86
C TRP A 107 19.12 1.72 -0.51
N LEU A 108 18.32 2.36 0.35
CA LEU A 108 18.57 3.71 0.83
C LEU A 108 19.86 3.84 1.64
N GLU A 109 20.22 2.83 2.45
CA GLU A 109 21.52 2.82 3.14
C GLU A 109 22.67 2.78 2.14
N ARG A 110 22.59 1.89 1.14
CA ARG A 110 23.69 1.64 0.21
C ARG A 110 23.86 2.74 -0.83
N GLU A 111 22.77 3.17 -1.46
CA GLU A 111 22.81 4.09 -2.60
C GLU A 111 22.69 5.56 -2.18
N HIS A 112 22.06 5.83 -1.03
CA HIS A 112 21.82 7.19 -0.54
C HIS A 112 22.53 7.49 0.79
N GLY A 113 23.27 6.54 1.35
CA GLY A 113 24.07 6.76 2.57
C GLY A 113 23.23 7.04 3.81
N LEU A 114 21.95 6.64 3.83
CA LEU A 114 21.11 6.81 5.01
C LEU A 114 21.64 5.97 6.17
N VAL A 115 21.64 6.56 7.37
CA VAL A 115 21.96 5.87 8.62
C VAL A 115 20.69 5.77 9.44
N TRP A 116 20.10 4.57 9.54
CA TRP A 116 18.83 4.39 10.25
C TRP A 116 18.89 4.56 11.77
N PRO A 117 19.95 4.11 12.48
CA PRO A 117 20.04 4.31 13.92
C PRO A 117 19.82 5.77 14.34
N GLY A 118 18.76 6.02 15.10
CA GLY A 118 18.40 7.36 15.57
C GLY A 118 17.61 8.23 14.58
N THR A 119 17.50 7.82 13.30
CA THR A 119 16.73 8.55 12.28
C THR A 119 15.24 8.57 12.65
N ARG A 120 14.65 9.76 12.64
CA ARG A 120 13.25 9.99 13.04
C ARG A 120 12.31 9.69 11.88
N VAL A 121 11.52 8.63 12.01
CA VAL A 121 10.61 8.17 10.96
C VAL A 121 9.16 8.26 11.43
N LEU A 122 8.33 8.96 10.67
CA LEU A 122 6.88 9.01 10.86
C LEU A 122 6.21 8.00 9.94
N MET A 123 5.60 6.97 10.52
CA MET A 123 4.76 6.01 9.80
C MET A 123 3.31 6.47 9.84
N LEU A 124 2.77 6.92 8.71
CA LEU A 124 1.36 7.34 8.60
C LEU A 124 0.40 6.14 8.64
N SER A 125 0.84 4.99 8.11
CA SER A 125 0.15 3.71 8.32
C SER A 125 1.10 2.51 8.33
N ALA A 126 1.39 1.99 9.52
CA ALA A 126 2.07 0.72 9.71
C ALA A 126 1.16 -0.49 9.46
N LEU A 127 -0.18 -0.35 9.53
CA LEU A 127 -1.09 -1.44 9.14
C LEU A 127 -1.04 -1.76 7.64
N ASP A 128 -0.82 -0.76 6.79
CA ASP A 128 -0.67 -0.98 5.34
C ASP A 128 0.77 -1.34 4.93
N GLN A 129 1.76 -0.71 5.56
CA GLN A 129 3.19 -0.86 5.24
C GLN A 129 3.95 -1.54 6.39
N GLY A 130 3.42 -2.67 6.85
CA GLY A 130 3.95 -3.39 8.01
C GLY A 130 5.36 -3.95 7.79
N HIS A 131 5.69 -4.37 6.57
CA HIS A 131 7.03 -4.89 6.27
C HIS A 131 8.07 -3.77 6.24
N LEU A 132 7.73 -2.61 5.69
CA LEU A 132 8.54 -1.40 5.77
C LEU A 132 8.74 -0.97 7.23
N ALA A 133 7.68 -0.92 8.03
CA ALA A 133 7.74 -0.55 9.45
C ALA A 133 8.67 -1.50 10.23
N ALA A 134 8.54 -2.80 10.01
CA ALA A 134 9.38 -3.81 10.64
C ALA A 134 10.85 -3.67 10.24
N ALA A 135 11.14 -3.46 8.95
CA ALA A 135 12.50 -3.28 8.46
C ALA A 135 13.17 -2.02 9.03
N LEU A 136 12.44 -0.90 9.10
CA LEU A 136 12.93 0.34 9.71
C LEU A 136 13.18 0.18 11.23
N ALA A 137 12.25 -0.47 11.94
CA ALA A 137 12.42 -0.76 13.36
C ALA A 137 13.65 -1.65 13.62
N ALA A 138 13.84 -2.70 12.81
CA ALA A 138 14.99 -3.60 12.89
C ALA A 138 16.32 -2.88 12.58
N SER A 139 16.28 -1.85 11.75
CA SER A 139 17.45 -1.03 11.39
C SER A 139 17.78 0.04 12.45
N GLY A 140 17.02 0.12 13.55
CA GLY A 140 17.27 1.06 14.64
C GLY A 140 16.67 2.45 14.44
N ALA A 141 15.75 2.61 13.47
CA ALA A 141 15.05 3.87 13.27
C ALA A 141 14.15 4.21 14.47
N CYS A 142 14.09 5.49 14.81
CA CYS A 142 13.17 6.02 15.81
C CYS A 142 11.79 6.19 15.17
N LEU A 143 10.89 5.21 15.36
CA LEU A 143 9.55 5.25 14.76
C LEU A 143 8.55 6.07 15.57
N GLN A 144 7.67 6.77 14.87
CA GLN A 144 6.38 7.27 15.35
C GLN A 144 5.28 6.69 14.47
N VAL A 145 4.54 5.73 15.00
CA VAL A 145 3.41 5.08 14.30
C VAL A 145 2.14 5.86 14.57
N ALA A 146 1.63 6.50 13.52
CA ALA A 146 0.54 7.46 13.57
C ALA A 146 -0.81 6.89 13.08
N ASP A 147 -0.94 5.58 12.88
CA ASP A 147 -2.22 4.96 12.48
C ASP A 147 -3.41 5.41 13.37
N PRO A 148 -3.33 5.48 14.72
CA PRO A 148 -4.45 5.95 15.53
C PRO A 148 -4.84 7.40 15.22
N LEU A 149 -3.84 8.26 15.00
CA LEU A 149 -4.01 9.67 14.69
C LEU A 149 -4.58 9.88 13.28
N VAL A 150 -4.02 9.19 12.29
CA VAL A 150 -4.35 9.36 10.88
C VAL A 150 -5.62 8.60 10.48
N ALA A 151 -5.81 7.39 11.02
CA ALA A 151 -6.96 6.55 10.67
C ALA A 151 -8.20 6.83 11.52
N LEU A 152 -8.02 7.04 12.83
CA LEU A 152 -9.12 7.15 13.80
C LEU A 152 -9.26 8.56 14.40
N GLY A 153 -8.30 9.47 14.18
CA GLY A 153 -8.32 10.81 14.77
C GLY A 153 -7.96 10.86 16.25
N LEU A 154 -7.37 9.79 16.78
CA LEU A 154 -7.00 9.72 18.19
C LEU A 154 -5.70 10.51 18.44
N PRO A 155 -5.61 11.31 19.51
CA PRO A 155 -4.51 12.27 19.68
C PRO A 155 -3.21 11.63 20.22
N PHE A 156 -2.90 10.40 19.82
CA PHE A 156 -1.69 9.68 20.25
C PHE A 156 -1.08 8.85 19.12
N THR A 157 0.20 8.52 19.31
CA THR A 157 1.01 7.69 18.43
C THR A 157 1.73 6.62 19.24
N PHE A 158 2.36 5.66 18.56
CA PHE A 158 3.21 4.66 19.20
C PHE A 158 4.66 4.86 18.81
N THR A 159 5.55 4.90 19.79
CA THR A 159 7.02 4.94 19.57
C THR A 159 7.64 3.56 19.40
N SER A 160 6.86 2.50 19.61
CA SER A 160 7.30 1.11 19.53
C SER A 160 6.35 0.33 18.64
N LEU A 161 6.91 -0.30 17.61
CA LEU A 161 6.15 -1.15 16.70
C LEU A 161 5.51 -2.32 17.45
N ALA A 162 6.20 -2.94 18.40
CA ALA A 162 5.65 -4.05 19.20
C ALA A 162 4.43 -3.63 20.03
N ARG A 163 4.45 -2.43 20.64
CA ARG A 163 3.29 -1.89 21.37
C ARG A 163 2.13 -1.61 20.42
N PHE A 164 2.43 -1.06 19.24
CA PHE A 164 1.43 -0.86 18.21
C PHE A 164 0.80 -2.18 17.76
N GLU A 165 1.60 -3.20 17.46
CA GLU A 165 1.12 -4.51 17.05
C GLU A 165 0.25 -5.17 18.13
N THR A 166 0.62 -5.01 19.40
CA THR A 166 -0.20 -5.49 20.52
C THR A 166 -1.55 -4.78 20.56
N ALA A 167 -1.58 -3.45 20.46
CA ALA A 167 -2.82 -2.69 20.41
C ALA A 167 -3.67 -3.01 19.16
N ALA A 168 -3.02 -3.20 18.02
CA ALA A 168 -3.65 -3.63 16.77
C ALA A 168 -4.27 -5.02 16.95
N ALA A 169 -3.59 -5.95 17.61
CA ALA A 169 -4.11 -7.29 17.82
C ALA A 169 -5.43 -7.32 18.62
N PHE A 170 -5.60 -6.39 19.57
CA PHE A 170 -6.85 -6.24 20.33
C PHE A 170 -7.95 -5.47 19.59
N THR A 171 -7.58 -4.52 18.73
CA THR A 171 -8.54 -3.61 18.08
C THR A 171 -8.97 -4.09 16.69
N LEU A 172 -8.09 -4.75 15.94
CA LEU A 172 -8.36 -5.24 14.59
C LEU A 172 -9.58 -6.15 14.47
N PRO A 173 -9.86 -7.10 15.39
CA PRO A 173 -11.07 -7.93 15.30
C PRO A 173 -12.38 -7.14 15.17
N LEU A 174 -12.43 -5.96 15.81
CA LEU A 174 -13.57 -5.05 15.73
C LEU A 174 -13.45 -4.11 14.53
N LEU A 175 -12.26 -3.56 14.30
CA LEU A 175 -12.01 -2.59 13.24
C LEU A 175 -12.23 -3.19 11.84
N THR A 176 -11.92 -4.46 11.61
CA THR A 176 -12.15 -5.14 10.32
C THR A 176 -13.62 -5.34 9.97
N LEU A 177 -14.53 -5.10 10.93
CA LEU A 177 -15.98 -5.08 10.69
C LEU A 177 -16.48 -3.72 10.17
N LEU A 178 -15.67 -2.66 10.30
CA LEU A 178 -15.99 -1.36 9.71
C LEU A 178 -15.71 -1.38 8.21
N PRO A 179 -16.45 -0.58 7.41
CA PRO A 179 -16.13 -0.39 5.99
C PRO A 179 -14.65 -0.03 5.79
N GLN A 180 -13.99 -0.61 4.78
CA GLN A 180 -12.54 -0.42 4.56
C GLN A 180 -12.15 1.03 4.37
N GLY A 181 -13.07 1.88 3.90
CA GLY A 181 -12.89 3.33 3.83
C GLY A 181 -12.51 4.02 5.13
N PHE A 182 -12.68 3.37 6.29
CA PHE A 182 -12.25 3.90 7.59
C PHE A 182 -10.79 3.58 7.89
N LEU A 183 -10.34 2.36 7.61
CA LEU A 183 -8.99 1.88 7.90
C LEU A 183 -8.02 2.14 6.76
N HIS A 184 -8.53 2.21 5.55
CA HIS A 184 -7.80 2.48 4.34
C HIS A 184 -8.23 3.84 3.79
N ALA A 185 -7.28 4.63 3.28
CA ALA A 185 -7.53 5.98 2.75
C ALA A 185 -8.26 5.97 1.39
N THR A 186 -9.24 5.09 1.22
CA THR A 186 -9.92 4.80 -0.05
C THR A 186 -11.22 5.58 -0.22
N VAL A 187 -11.81 6.09 0.87
CA VAL A 187 -13.04 6.88 0.82
C VAL A 187 -12.74 8.37 0.84
N ARG A 188 -13.47 9.09 -0.02
CA ARG A 188 -13.43 10.56 -0.18
C ARG A 188 -13.29 11.29 1.17
N PRO A 189 -12.40 12.30 1.28
CA PRO A 189 -12.20 13.09 2.49
C PRO A 189 -13.49 13.69 3.08
N ALA A 190 -14.46 14.01 2.22
CA ALA A 190 -15.75 14.56 2.59
C ALA A 190 -16.61 13.62 3.45
N SER A 191 -16.53 12.30 3.24
CA SER A 191 -17.30 11.31 4.01
C SER A 191 -16.67 11.10 5.40
N ARG A 192 -15.34 11.13 5.48
CA ARG A 192 -14.58 10.96 6.73
C ARG A 192 -14.79 12.13 7.70
N ARG A 193 -14.81 13.36 7.18
CA ARG A 193 -15.09 14.59 7.96
C ARG A 193 -16.51 14.66 8.53
N ARG A 194 -17.50 14.04 7.88
CA ARG A 194 -18.89 14.03 8.37
C ARG A 194 -19.10 13.09 9.56
N LEU A 195 -18.36 11.99 9.61
CA LEU A 195 -18.54 10.96 10.63
C LEU A 195 -17.62 11.17 11.85
N PHE A 196 -16.47 11.82 11.66
CA PHE A 196 -15.56 12.19 12.75
C PHE A 196 -15.22 13.69 12.69
N PRO A 197 -16.13 14.58 13.14
CA PRO A 197 -15.95 16.04 13.11
C PRO A 197 -14.77 16.53 13.97
N LEU A 198 -14.25 15.68 14.87
CA LEU A 198 -13.06 15.92 15.69
C LEU A 198 -11.73 15.64 14.97
N LEU A 199 -11.75 15.16 13.71
CA LEU A 199 -10.57 15.01 12.85
C LEU A 199 -10.01 16.38 12.46
N ARG A 200 -9.39 17.08 13.41
CA ARG A 200 -8.36 18.10 13.14
C ARG A 200 -7.02 17.55 13.59
N PRO A 201 -6.40 16.63 12.82
CA PRO A 201 -5.04 16.19 13.11
C PRO A 201 -4.01 17.32 12.95
N GLY A 202 -4.42 18.52 12.51
CA GLY A 202 -3.54 19.61 12.09
C GLY A 202 -2.35 19.85 13.00
N ARG A 203 -2.56 20.13 14.29
CA ARG A 203 -1.45 20.52 15.16
C ARG A 203 -0.52 19.36 15.53
N HIS A 204 -1.05 18.26 16.04
CA HIS A 204 -0.22 17.13 16.47
C HIS A 204 0.49 16.47 15.26
N LEU A 205 -0.20 16.31 14.13
CA LEU A 205 0.43 15.79 12.91
C LEU A 205 1.50 16.74 12.37
N GLN A 206 1.30 18.05 12.46
CA GLN A 206 2.31 19.04 12.06
C GLN A 206 3.54 19.02 12.97
N GLU A 207 3.36 18.83 14.28
CA GLU A 207 4.47 18.63 15.23
C GLU A 207 5.26 17.36 14.90
N LEU A 208 4.57 16.25 14.58
CA LEU A 208 5.19 15.00 14.15
C LEU A 208 5.91 15.14 12.80
N LEU A 209 5.31 15.82 11.83
CA LEU A 209 5.95 16.11 10.54
C LEU A 209 7.21 16.94 10.73
N THR A 210 7.19 17.92 11.63
CA THR A 210 8.35 18.76 11.96
C THR A 210 9.46 17.92 12.60
N TRP A 211 9.08 17.00 13.50
CA TRP A 211 10.00 16.06 14.13
C TRP A 211 10.60 15.04 13.15
N ALA A 212 9.86 14.60 12.14
CA ALA A 212 10.29 13.55 11.22
C ALA A 212 11.38 14.02 10.24
N GLN A 213 12.35 13.14 9.98
CA GLN A 213 13.28 13.25 8.86
C GLN A 213 12.80 12.42 7.67
N VAL A 214 12.16 11.29 7.95
CA VAL A 214 11.55 10.42 6.94
C VAL A 214 10.05 10.29 7.22
N VAL A 215 9.22 10.43 6.19
CA VAL A 215 7.78 10.24 6.28
C VAL A 215 7.38 9.07 5.37
N CYS A 216 6.71 8.08 5.94
CA CYS A 216 6.30 6.86 5.24
C CYS A 216 4.77 6.77 5.20
N GLY A 217 4.19 6.57 4.03
CA GLY A 217 2.75 6.32 3.90
C GLY A 217 2.29 6.15 2.46
N ASP A 218 1.04 5.75 2.28
CA ASP A 218 0.38 5.71 0.97
C ASP A 218 0.22 7.13 0.39
N ALA A 219 0.31 7.27 -0.94
CA ALA A 219 0.13 8.55 -1.63
C ALA A 219 -1.13 9.32 -1.22
N ARG A 220 -2.27 8.65 -1.03
CA ARG A 220 -3.53 9.28 -0.61
C ARG A 220 -3.46 9.80 0.82
N LEU A 221 -2.65 9.20 1.69
CA LEU A 221 -2.41 9.74 3.03
C LEU A 221 -1.48 10.94 2.98
N LEU A 222 -0.48 10.92 2.09
CA LEU A 222 0.42 12.03 1.85
C LEU A 222 -0.33 13.26 1.30
N GLU A 223 -1.29 13.07 0.39
CA GLU A 223 -2.18 14.13 -0.11
C GLU A 223 -3.05 14.79 0.98
N GLN A 224 -3.26 14.10 2.10
CA GLN A 224 -4.06 14.60 3.22
C GLN A 224 -3.23 15.30 4.30
N LEU A 225 -1.90 15.35 4.13
CA LEU A 225 -1.04 16.05 5.08
C LEU A 225 -1.36 17.55 5.13
N PRO A 226 -1.25 18.18 6.30
CA PRO A 226 -1.37 19.63 6.38
C PRO A 226 -0.27 20.29 5.54
N PRO A 227 -0.56 21.44 4.90
CA PRO A 227 0.48 22.22 4.24
C PRO A 227 1.55 22.61 5.26
N GLY A 228 2.81 22.40 4.91
CA GLY A 228 3.94 22.61 5.80
C GLY A 228 5.26 22.25 5.13
N PRO A 229 6.41 22.47 5.78
CA PRO A 229 7.70 22.24 5.16
C PRO A 229 7.98 20.74 5.12
N LEU A 230 7.79 20.12 3.95
CA LEU A 230 8.47 18.87 3.59
C LEU A 230 9.98 19.10 3.37
N GLY A 231 10.42 20.37 3.45
CA GLY A 231 11.81 20.82 3.47
C GLY A 231 12.76 19.88 4.21
N GLY A 232 13.73 19.33 3.49
CA GLY A 232 14.79 18.52 4.10
C GLY A 232 14.38 17.08 4.42
N LYS A 233 13.20 16.61 3.97
CA LYS A 233 12.65 15.31 4.35
C LYS A 233 12.71 14.31 3.20
N ILE A 234 12.79 13.04 3.58
CA ILE A 234 12.69 11.90 2.68
C ILE A 234 11.28 11.33 2.77
N ILE A 235 10.62 11.13 1.64
CA ILE A 235 9.27 10.57 1.57
C ILE A 235 9.34 9.16 0.99
N LEU A 236 8.85 8.17 1.74
CA LEU A 236 8.70 6.79 1.28
C LEU A 236 7.22 6.48 1.05
N THR A 237 6.87 6.02 -0.14
CA THR A 237 5.48 5.76 -0.51
C THR A 237 5.32 4.56 -1.42
N ASN A 238 4.12 4.01 -1.48
CA ASN A 238 3.82 2.81 -2.25
C ASN A 238 3.77 3.07 -3.76
N ALA A 239 3.19 4.17 -4.20
CA ALA A 239 3.04 4.49 -5.62
C ALA A 239 2.96 6.00 -5.81
N LEU A 240 3.50 6.50 -6.92
CA LEU A 240 3.41 7.92 -7.28
C LEU A 240 3.10 8.07 -8.75
N THR A 241 2.25 9.04 -9.07
CA THR A 241 2.25 9.62 -10.41
C THR A 241 3.37 10.67 -10.50
N PRO A 242 3.90 10.95 -11.69
CA PRO A 242 4.88 12.01 -11.89
C PRO A 242 4.43 13.37 -11.34
N GLU A 243 3.14 13.68 -11.45
CA GLU A 243 2.55 14.92 -10.96
C GLU A 243 2.59 14.99 -9.43
N HIS A 244 2.24 13.89 -8.75
CA HIS A 244 2.25 13.84 -7.29
C HIS A 244 3.67 13.88 -6.73
N ALA A 245 4.60 13.13 -7.32
CA ALA A 245 6.03 13.21 -6.99
C ALA A 245 6.56 14.65 -7.16
N GLY A 246 6.21 15.30 -8.27
CA GLY A 246 6.56 16.69 -8.53
C GLY A 246 5.91 17.69 -7.56
N SER A 247 4.75 17.38 -6.97
CA SER A 247 4.17 18.21 -5.89
C SER A 247 4.99 18.11 -4.62
N LEU A 248 5.33 16.89 -4.18
CA LEU A 248 6.09 16.65 -2.96
C LEU A 248 7.48 17.31 -3.02
N LEU A 249 8.14 17.23 -4.18
CA LEU A 249 9.43 17.91 -4.42
C LEU A 249 9.29 19.45 -4.38
N ARG A 250 8.23 20.02 -4.98
CA ARG A 250 7.96 21.46 -4.93
C ARG A 250 7.63 21.95 -3.52
N GLU A 251 7.08 21.08 -2.68
CA GLU A 251 6.83 21.33 -1.26
C GLU A 251 8.10 21.20 -0.38
N GLY A 252 9.23 20.83 -0.98
CA GLY A 252 10.56 20.87 -0.38
C GLY A 252 11.13 19.51 0.05
N ALA A 253 10.50 18.39 -0.31
CA ALA A 253 11.09 17.07 -0.06
C ALA A 253 12.46 16.94 -0.77
N ASP A 254 13.48 16.44 -0.08
CA ASP A 254 14.82 16.23 -0.64
C ASP A 254 14.87 14.99 -1.53
N LEU A 255 14.12 13.96 -1.13
CA LEU A 255 14.06 12.69 -1.83
C LEU A 255 12.65 12.11 -1.69
N VAL A 256 12.13 11.61 -2.80
CA VAL A 256 10.83 10.93 -2.84
C VAL A 256 11.05 9.56 -3.48
N VAL A 257 10.78 8.50 -2.72
CA VAL A 257 10.94 7.11 -3.15
C VAL A 257 9.58 6.44 -3.23
N ALA A 258 9.18 6.07 -4.44
CA ALA A 258 8.04 5.20 -4.67
C ALA A 258 8.50 3.73 -4.75
N MET A 259 7.82 2.86 -4.02
CA MET A 259 8.13 1.43 -3.97
C MET A 259 7.45 0.64 -5.11
N SER A 260 6.58 1.26 -5.90
CA SER A 260 5.99 0.67 -7.10
C SER A 260 7.01 0.62 -8.24
N ALA A 261 7.23 -0.57 -8.80
CA ALA A 261 8.16 -0.78 -9.89
C ALA A 261 7.54 -0.43 -11.25
N ILE A 262 8.23 0.43 -12.02
CA ILE A 262 8.54 0.34 -13.47
C ILE A 262 8.54 1.74 -14.13
N PRO A 263 9.57 2.09 -14.92
CA PRO A 263 9.69 3.40 -15.59
C PRO A 263 8.81 3.54 -16.85
N GLU A 264 8.55 4.80 -17.19
CA GLU A 264 8.19 5.34 -18.53
C GLU A 264 6.73 5.29 -19.04
N ALA A 265 5.81 4.46 -18.54
CA ALA A 265 4.43 4.44 -19.09
C ALA A 265 3.28 4.56 -18.07
N ALA A 266 3.33 3.83 -16.95
CA ALA A 266 2.31 3.88 -15.89
C ALA A 266 2.86 3.28 -14.59
N PRO A 267 2.42 3.77 -13.41
CA PRO A 267 2.77 3.14 -12.14
C PRO A 267 2.11 1.76 -12.04
N VAL A 268 2.92 0.70 -12.00
CA VAL A 268 2.44 -0.67 -11.79
C VAL A 268 2.31 -0.92 -10.28
N SER A 269 1.07 -1.14 -9.84
CA SER A 269 0.73 -1.33 -8.43
C SER A 269 1.13 -2.72 -7.93
N ALA A 270 1.31 -2.84 -6.61
CA ALA A 270 1.73 -4.08 -5.96
C ALA A 270 0.82 -5.27 -6.29
N ASP A 271 -0.49 -5.05 -6.38
CA ASP A 271 -1.46 -6.09 -6.72
C ASP A 271 -1.31 -6.58 -8.17
N LEU A 272 -0.92 -5.71 -9.11
CA LEU A 272 -0.60 -6.12 -10.48
C LEU A 272 0.70 -6.91 -10.56
N VAL A 273 1.73 -6.48 -9.83
CA VAL A 273 3.00 -7.20 -9.76
C VAL A 273 2.74 -8.59 -9.17
N GLU A 274 2.06 -8.68 -8.02
CA GLU A 274 1.69 -9.95 -7.42
C GLU A 274 0.84 -10.82 -8.37
N ALA A 275 -0.15 -10.24 -9.06
CA ALA A 275 -0.97 -10.97 -10.03
C ALA A 275 -0.14 -11.50 -11.20
N ALA A 276 0.84 -10.72 -11.69
CA ALA A 276 1.78 -11.15 -12.71
C ALA A 276 2.64 -12.33 -12.23
N CYS A 277 3.15 -12.27 -11.01
CA CYS A 277 3.89 -13.37 -10.39
C CYS A 277 3.04 -14.65 -10.30
N VAL A 278 1.77 -14.53 -9.89
CA VAL A 278 0.83 -15.67 -9.88
C VAL A 278 0.59 -16.23 -11.28
N ALA A 279 0.44 -15.36 -12.28
CA ALA A 279 0.22 -15.77 -13.66
C ALA A 279 1.43 -16.48 -14.28
N LEU A 280 2.65 -16.05 -13.95
CA LEU A 280 3.89 -16.67 -14.44
C LEU A 280 4.25 -17.95 -13.68
N GLY A 281 4.05 -17.97 -12.36
CA GLY A 281 4.39 -19.10 -11.50
C GLY A 281 3.34 -20.22 -11.46
N GLY A 282 2.12 -19.97 -11.93
CA GLY A 282 1.01 -20.94 -11.96
C GLY A 282 0.49 -21.35 -10.57
N ARG A 283 0.93 -20.67 -9.50
CA ARG A 283 0.54 -20.89 -8.10
C ARG A 283 0.43 -19.54 -7.38
N ARG A 284 -0.28 -19.49 -6.25
CA ARG A 284 -0.27 -18.27 -5.41
C ARG A 284 1.13 -18.05 -4.84
N LEU A 285 1.53 -16.80 -4.59
CA LEU A 285 2.84 -16.51 -3.99
C LEU A 285 3.04 -17.26 -2.65
N GLU A 286 1.97 -17.41 -1.87
CA GLU A 286 2.00 -18.19 -0.61
C GLU A 286 2.30 -19.68 -0.83
N ASP A 287 2.04 -20.23 -2.01
CA ASP A 287 2.27 -21.62 -2.39
C ASP A 287 3.59 -21.86 -3.15
N LEU A 288 4.32 -20.80 -3.51
CA LEU A 288 5.67 -20.88 -4.09
C LEU A 288 6.70 -21.20 -3.00
N ASP A 289 7.79 -21.88 -3.36
CA ASP A 289 8.95 -22.04 -2.47
C ASP A 289 9.77 -20.73 -2.41
N GLU A 290 10.74 -20.64 -1.50
CA GLU A 290 11.51 -19.41 -1.30
C GLU A 290 12.27 -18.97 -2.57
N GLN A 291 12.72 -19.92 -3.39
CA GLN A 291 13.37 -19.62 -4.68
C GLN A 291 12.38 -19.07 -5.71
N GLY A 292 11.20 -19.68 -5.85
CA GLY A 292 10.14 -19.20 -6.73
C GLY A 292 9.62 -17.81 -6.33
N ARG A 293 9.55 -17.53 -5.03
CA ARG A 293 9.16 -16.20 -4.52
C ARG A 293 10.21 -15.13 -4.77
N ARG A 294 11.51 -15.46 -4.74
CA ARG A 294 12.61 -14.51 -5.05
C ARG A 294 12.78 -14.25 -6.55
N ALA A 295 12.37 -15.17 -7.40
CA ALA A 295 12.43 -15.00 -8.86
C ALA A 295 11.32 -14.09 -9.41
N CYS A 296 10.24 -13.90 -8.63
CA CYS A 296 9.10 -13.03 -8.88
C CYS A 296 9.39 -11.59 -8.45
#